data_AF-A0A7X0PIM1-F1
#
_entry.id   AF-A0A7X0PIM1-F1
#
_cell.length_a   1.000
_cell.length_b   1.000
_cell.length_c   1.000
_cell.angle_alpha   90.00
_cell.angle_beta   90.00
_cell.angle_gamma   90.00
#
_symmetry.space_group_name_H-M   'P 1'
#
loop_
_entity.id
_entity.type
_entity.pdbx_description
1 polymer ?
#
loop_
_entity_poly.entity_id
_entity_poly.type
_entity_poly.pdbx_seq_one_letter_code
_entity_poly.pdbx_strand_id
1 'polypeptide(L)'
;MTRQGTDTGATRPGAAQGAPPGSNADAEETAHIEARLLAIGDTQVRELALRKASRKSAAPTMPSASRKAFAPVVVPRPVRWAALALAGWTVLGMVGALSPLGRRFIWFGSADYLSMVWALAAFLLPVFAVFWFWTMRRAQAIQSDGMTWTKRWLGVFPGCVALTTAMVLVAPWGWSAMLCWALGTPTRVQVRVVSFKVPEYYRGCHLRAAFEFQGVTSPDACVDGRFKGDMPPVGSAATVYGKLSRWGLMVNSIHGR
;
A
#
# COMPACT_ATOMS: atom_id res chain seq x y z
N MET A 1 -57.08 39.99 -9.22
CA MET A 1 -57.56 41.35 -9.52
C MET A 1 -56.46 42.06 -10.29
N THR A 2 -56.43 42.00 -11.63
CA THR A 2 -57.11 42.90 -12.60
C THR A 2 -56.89 44.39 -12.37
N ARG A 3 -56.14 45.01 -13.29
CA ARG A 3 -56.42 46.24 -14.06
C ARG A 3 -55.10 46.63 -14.76
N GLN A 4 -54.90 46.55 -16.07
CA GLN A 4 -55.73 46.83 -17.25
C GLN A 4 -56.09 48.31 -17.40
N GLY A 5 -55.67 48.85 -18.55
CA GLY A 5 -56.20 50.05 -19.21
C GLY A 5 -55.21 51.22 -19.23
N THR A 6 -54.97 51.91 -20.33
CA THR A 6 -55.66 51.92 -21.65
C THR A 6 -54.92 52.94 -22.54
N ASP A 7 -54.80 52.63 -23.84
CA ASP A 7 -55.11 53.46 -25.03
C ASP A 7 -54.51 54.90 -25.13
N THR A 8 -54.22 55.50 -26.29
CA THR A 8 -54.84 55.42 -27.63
C THR A 8 -54.01 56.24 -28.64
N GLY A 9 -54.20 55.96 -29.94
CA GLY A 9 -54.20 56.99 -31.01
C GLY A 9 -52.90 57.13 -31.82
N ALA A 10 -52.68 56.41 -32.92
CA ALA A 10 -53.26 56.59 -34.26
C ALA A 10 -52.83 57.87 -34.99
N THR A 11 -51.94 57.77 -35.98
CA THR A 11 -52.11 58.43 -37.30
C THR A 11 -51.12 57.88 -38.34
N ARG A 12 -51.65 57.33 -39.43
CA ARG A 12 -51.07 57.44 -40.78
C ARG A 12 -51.94 58.47 -41.50
N PRO A 13 -51.38 59.43 -42.25
CA PRO A 13 -51.33 59.19 -43.71
C PRO A 13 -50.15 59.90 -44.43
N GLY A 14 -49.93 59.53 -45.69
CA GLY A 14 -49.54 60.53 -46.70
C GLY A 14 -48.17 60.39 -47.35
N ALA A 15 -48.19 59.85 -48.58
CA ALA A 15 -47.53 60.37 -49.77
C ALA A 15 -45.98 60.49 -49.81
N ALA A 16 -45.40 59.55 -50.57
CA ALA A 16 -44.48 59.76 -51.68
C ALA A 16 -43.57 61.00 -51.68
N GLN A 17 -42.25 60.78 -51.74
CA GLN A 17 -41.38 61.56 -52.62
C GLN A 17 -40.01 60.91 -52.79
N GLY A 18 -39.69 60.59 -54.04
CA GLY A 18 -38.37 60.68 -54.64
C GLY A 18 -37.20 60.00 -53.94
N ALA A 19 -36.87 58.79 -54.38
CA ALA A 19 -35.46 58.48 -54.53
C ALA A 19 -34.93 59.23 -55.76
N PRO A 20 -33.89 60.07 -55.61
CA PRO A 20 -32.95 60.28 -56.70
C PRO A 20 -31.57 59.72 -56.33
N PRO A 21 -30.74 59.44 -57.34
CA PRO A 21 -29.59 58.57 -57.23
C PRO A 21 -28.32 59.34 -56.88
N GLY A 22 -27.40 58.65 -56.20
CA GLY A 22 -25.99 58.97 -56.19
C GLY A 22 -25.52 59.78 -54.98
N SER A 23 -24.65 59.16 -54.19
CA SER A 23 -23.31 59.71 -54.12
C SER A 23 -22.32 58.57 -53.92
N ASN A 24 -21.26 58.54 -54.72
CA ASN A 24 -20.10 57.67 -54.48
C ASN A 24 -19.43 57.98 -53.13
N ALA A 25 -19.85 59.04 -52.43
CA ALA A 25 -19.33 59.43 -51.12
C ALA A 25 -19.72 58.43 -50.02
N ASP A 26 -20.90 57.81 -50.05
CA ASP A 26 -21.29 56.83 -49.03
C ASP A 26 -20.48 55.52 -49.13
N ALA A 27 -20.11 55.13 -50.35
CA ALA A 27 -19.25 53.99 -50.63
C ALA A 27 -17.78 54.27 -50.29
N GLU A 28 -17.32 55.51 -50.50
CA GLU A 28 -15.98 55.95 -50.17
C GLU A 28 -15.81 56.12 -48.65
N GLU A 29 -16.84 56.59 -47.94
CA GLU A 29 -16.87 56.66 -46.49
C GLU A 29 -16.91 55.27 -45.84
N THR A 30 -17.68 54.32 -46.39
CA THR A 30 -17.66 52.93 -45.91
C THR A 30 -16.33 52.24 -46.18
N ALA A 31 -15.71 52.43 -47.35
CA ALA A 31 -14.38 51.92 -47.64
C ALA A 31 -13.31 52.51 -46.71
N HIS A 32 -13.42 53.80 -46.37
CA HIS A 32 -12.51 54.45 -45.42
C HIS A 32 -12.69 53.91 -43.99
N ILE A 33 -13.93 53.62 -43.56
CA ILE A 33 -14.20 53.00 -42.25
C ILE A 33 -13.67 51.56 -42.20
N GLU A 34 -13.87 50.77 -43.25
CA GLU A 34 -13.35 49.40 -43.34
C GLU A 34 -11.83 49.37 -43.36
N ALA A 35 -11.18 50.26 -44.11
CA ALA A 35 -9.72 50.40 -44.11
C ALA A 35 -9.18 50.75 -42.72
N ARG A 36 -9.90 51.60 -41.97
CA ARG A 36 -9.51 51.97 -40.60
C ARG A 36 -9.70 50.82 -39.62
N LEU A 37 -10.75 50.01 -39.76
CA LEU A 37 -10.99 48.83 -38.93
C LEU A 37 -9.94 47.74 -39.18
N LEU A 38 -9.54 47.51 -40.44
CA LEU A 38 -8.47 46.58 -40.78
C LEU A 38 -7.12 47.03 -40.20
N ALA A 39 -6.80 48.32 -40.29
CA ALA A 39 -5.59 48.87 -39.69
C ALA A 39 -5.55 48.70 -38.15
N ILE A 40 -6.69 48.85 -37.47
CA ILE A 40 -6.80 48.61 -36.02
C ILE A 40 -6.67 47.11 -35.69
N GLY A 41 -7.25 46.22 -36.51
CA GLY A 41 -7.10 44.77 -36.35
C GLY A 41 -5.65 44.31 -36.46
N ASP A 42 -4.94 44.78 -37.48
CA ASP A 42 -3.55 44.39 -37.74
C ASP A 42 -2.60 44.85 -36.63
N THR A 43 -2.83 46.04 -36.07
CA THR A 43 -2.03 46.53 -34.93
C THR A 43 -2.23 45.70 -33.67
N GLN A 44 -3.46 45.27 -33.36
CA GLN A 44 -3.74 44.40 -32.22
C GLN A 44 -3.17 43.00 -32.39
N VAL A 45 -3.27 42.42 -33.59
CA VAL A 45 -2.69 41.10 -33.89
C VAL A 45 -1.17 41.15 -33.76
N ARG A 46 -0.54 42.22 -34.25
CA ARG A 46 0.91 42.43 -34.12
C ARG A 46 1.33 42.62 -32.67
N GLU A 47 0.56 43.35 -31.86
CA GLU A 47 0.85 43.52 -30.43
C GLU A 47 0.68 42.21 -29.65
N LEU A 48 -0.34 41.41 -29.95
CA LEU A 48 -0.52 40.07 -29.38
C LEU A 48 0.58 39.10 -29.80
N ALA A 49 1.04 39.18 -31.06
CA ALA A 49 2.16 38.39 -31.54
C ALA A 49 3.46 38.80 -30.84
N LEU A 50 3.71 40.10 -30.66
CA LEU A 50 4.85 40.62 -29.91
C LEU A 50 4.77 40.27 -28.43
N ARG A 51 3.59 40.28 -27.79
CA ARG A 51 3.41 39.81 -26.41
C ARG A 51 3.59 38.31 -26.26
N LYS A 52 3.20 37.51 -27.25
CA LYS A 52 3.48 36.07 -27.27
C LYS A 52 4.97 35.81 -27.47
N ALA A 53 5.62 36.54 -28.37
CA ALA A 53 7.06 36.46 -28.58
C ALA A 53 7.82 36.89 -27.32
N SER A 54 7.43 38.01 -26.70
CA SER A 54 8.06 38.48 -25.46
C SER A 54 7.77 37.56 -24.27
N ARG A 55 6.60 36.92 -24.14
CA ARG A 55 6.40 35.85 -23.14
C ARG A 55 7.27 34.63 -23.39
N LYS A 56 7.58 34.32 -24.66
CA LYS A 56 8.47 33.20 -25.02
C LYS A 56 9.95 33.55 -24.76
N SER A 57 10.32 34.81 -24.90
CA SER A 57 11.69 35.32 -24.70
C SER A 57 11.99 35.81 -23.27
N ALA A 58 10.96 36.25 -22.53
CA ALA A 58 11.04 36.80 -21.18
C ALA A 58 10.47 35.85 -20.12
N ALA A 59 10.11 34.62 -20.48
CA ALA A 59 10.08 33.55 -19.50
C ALA A 59 11.54 33.36 -19.05
N PRO A 60 11.92 33.74 -17.81
CA PRO A 60 13.20 33.34 -17.29
C PRO A 60 13.23 31.82 -17.43
N THR A 61 14.23 31.31 -18.15
CA THR A 61 14.59 29.90 -18.05
C THR A 61 15.11 29.76 -16.63
N MET A 62 14.21 29.69 -15.64
CA MET A 62 14.58 29.23 -14.32
C MET A 62 15.26 27.90 -14.59
N PRO A 63 16.54 27.73 -14.22
CA PRO A 63 17.16 26.43 -14.34
C PRO A 63 16.23 25.51 -13.56
N SER A 64 15.58 24.57 -14.25
CA SER A 64 14.72 23.59 -13.64
C SER A 64 15.63 22.67 -12.83
N ALA A 65 16.10 23.14 -11.69
CA ALA A 65 16.85 22.38 -10.70
C ALA A 65 16.01 21.17 -10.21
N SER A 66 14.70 21.21 -10.43
CA SER A 66 13.75 20.15 -10.07
C SER A 66 13.74 18.93 -11.03
N ARG A 67 14.09 19.07 -12.31
CA ARG A 67 14.04 17.91 -13.24
C ARG A 67 15.26 16.99 -13.20
N LYS A 68 16.42 17.47 -12.72
CA LYS A 68 17.62 16.65 -12.56
C LYS A 68 17.70 15.92 -11.20
N ALA A 69 16.79 16.21 -10.27
CA ALA A 69 16.76 15.58 -8.95
C ALA A 69 16.18 14.14 -8.95
N PHE A 70 15.67 13.69 -10.09
CA PHE A 70 15.10 12.34 -10.25
C PHE A 70 15.82 11.58 -11.35
N ALA A 71 17.15 11.47 -11.26
CA ALA A 71 17.77 10.28 -11.82
C ALA A 71 17.13 9.09 -11.09
N PRO A 72 16.42 8.16 -11.76
CA PRO A 72 15.98 6.95 -11.09
C PRO A 72 17.23 6.37 -10.48
N VAL A 73 17.26 6.15 -9.17
CA VAL A 73 18.38 5.39 -8.60
C VAL A 73 18.30 4.05 -9.29
N VAL A 74 19.21 3.85 -10.23
CA VAL A 74 19.34 2.63 -11.00
C VAL A 74 19.94 1.64 -10.02
N VAL A 75 19.06 1.10 -9.19
CA VAL A 75 19.41 -0.04 -8.36
C VAL A 75 19.84 -1.13 -9.34
N PRO A 76 21.06 -1.66 -9.21
CA PRO A 76 21.55 -2.69 -10.12
C PRO A 76 20.50 -3.79 -10.24
N ARG A 77 20.24 -4.27 -11.47
CA ARG A 77 19.31 -5.39 -11.71
C ARG A 77 19.47 -6.54 -10.70
N PRO A 78 20.68 -7.01 -10.34
CA PRO A 78 20.81 -8.09 -9.35
C PRO A 78 20.28 -7.72 -7.96
N VAL A 79 20.50 -6.48 -7.51
CA VAL A 79 20.02 -5.99 -6.21
C VAL A 79 18.50 -5.88 -6.20
N ARG A 80 17.87 -5.48 -7.32
CA ARG A 80 16.41 -5.47 -7.44
C ARG A 80 15.81 -6.86 -7.36
N TRP A 81 16.40 -7.83 -8.06
CA TRP A 81 15.97 -9.22 -7.98
C TRP A 81 16.18 -9.81 -6.59
N ALA A 82 17.32 -9.53 -5.94
CA ALA A 82 17.58 -9.97 -4.58
C ALA A 82 16.56 -9.38 -3.58
N ALA A 83 16.23 -8.09 -3.71
CA ALA A 83 15.23 -7.45 -2.86
C ALA A 83 13.82 -8.02 -3.09
N LEU A 84 13.44 -8.27 -4.35
CA LEU A 84 12.16 -8.92 -4.68
C LEU A 84 12.10 -10.37 -4.19
N ALA A 85 13.19 -11.11 -4.32
CA ALA A 85 13.29 -12.48 -3.83
C ALA A 85 13.20 -12.52 -2.30
N LEU A 86 13.89 -11.61 -1.60
CA LEU A 86 13.81 -11.48 -0.15
C LEU A 86 12.39 -11.11 0.29
N ALA A 87 11.76 -10.14 -0.37
CA ALA A 87 10.38 -9.75 -0.09
C ALA A 87 9.42 -10.94 -0.29
N GLY A 88 9.52 -11.65 -1.42
CA GLY A 88 8.74 -12.86 -1.69
C GLY A 88 8.98 -13.95 -0.63
N TRP A 89 10.23 -14.17 -0.25
CA TRP A 89 10.62 -15.12 0.80
C TRP A 89 9.98 -14.77 2.15
N THR A 90 10.04 -13.51 2.56
CA THR A 90 9.43 -13.07 3.84
C THR A 90 7.91 -13.18 3.83
N VAL A 91 7.25 -12.83 2.73
CA VAL A 91 5.81 -12.96 2.57
C VAL A 91 5.39 -14.42 2.65
N LEU A 92 6.07 -15.31 1.93
CA LEU A 92 5.75 -16.74 1.94
C LEU A 92 5.96 -17.36 3.33
N GLY A 93 7.04 -16.96 4.01
CA GLY A 93 7.28 -17.31 5.41
C GLY A 93 6.14 -16.82 6.33
N MET A 94 5.72 -15.57 6.23
CA MET A 94 4.61 -15.04 7.04
C MET A 94 3.30 -15.80 6.79
N VAL A 95 2.98 -16.08 5.52
CA VAL A 95 1.80 -16.88 5.15
C VAL A 95 1.91 -18.28 5.76
N GLY A 96 3.08 -18.92 5.70
CA GLY A 96 3.31 -20.21 6.35
C GLY A 96 3.08 -20.18 7.86
N ALA A 97 3.53 -19.13 8.54
CA ALA A 97 3.34 -18.97 9.99
C ALA A 97 1.87 -18.75 10.38
N LEU A 98 1.15 -17.94 9.61
CA LEU A 98 -0.27 -17.66 9.86
C LEU A 98 -1.21 -18.79 9.43
N SER A 99 -0.75 -19.64 8.52
CA SER A 99 -1.49 -20.79 8.02
C SER A 99 -1.82 -21.79 9.14
N PRO A 100 -2.82 -22.67 8.95
CA PRO A 100 -3.08 -23.76 9.88
C PRO A 100 -1.87 -24.69 10.08
N LEU A 101 -0.87 -24.67 9.19
CA LEU A 101 0.37 -25.45 9.33
C LEU A 101 1.26 -24.85 10.43
N GLY A 102 1.45 -23.53 10.45
CA GLY A 102 2.24 -22.84 11.47
C GLY A 102 1.70 -23.06 12.88
N ARG A 103 0.36 -23.06 13.03
CA ARG A 103 -0.31 -23.32 14.32
C ARG A 103 -0.16 -24.76 14.85
N ARG A 104 0.26 -25.69 13.99
CA ARG A 104 0.46 -27.12 14.30
C ARG A 104 1.92 -27.46 14.58
N PHE A 105 2.81 -26.50 14.37
CA PHE A 105 4.24 -26.73 14.36
C PHE A 105 4.85 -26.30 15.69
N ILE A 106 5.45 -27.27 16.38
CA ILE A 106 6.24 -27.08 17.58
C ILE A 106 7.68 -26.81 17.14
N TRP A 107 8.16 -25.59 17.38
CA TRP A 107 9.53 -25.18 17.06
C TRP A 107 10.49 -25.62 18.19
N PHE A 108 11.61 -26.29 17.87
CA PHE A 108 12.59 -26.73 18.89
C PHE A 108 13.63 -25.67 19.33
N GLY A 109 14.13 -24.82 18.44
CA GLY A 109 14.99 -23.68 18.79
C GLY A 109 14.29 -22.44 19.37
N SER A 110 13.16 -22.55 20.09
CA SER A 110 12.41 -21.38 20.58
C SER A 110 13.16 -20.57 21.65
N ALA A 111 13.95 -21.24 22.50
CA ALA A 111 14.70 -20.60 23.59
C ALA A 111 15.80 -19.66 23.06
N ASP A 112 16.59 -20.11 22.07
CA ASP A 112 17.67 -19.31 21.48
C ASP A 112 17.14 -18.29 20.47
N TYR A 113 16.00 -18.59 19.83
CA TYR A 113 15.40 -17.69 18.86
C TYR A 113 14.85 -16.42 19.51
N LEU A 114 14.24 -16.52 20.69
CA LEU A 114 13.60 -15.38 21.36
C LEU A 114 14.62 -14.32 21.78
N SER A 115 15.81 -14.73 22.22
CA SER A 115 16.92 -13.82 22.52
C SER A 115 17.51 -13.19 21.26
N MET A 116 17.69 -13.99 20.20
CA MET A 116 18.21 -13.53 18.90
C MET A 116 17.23 -12.60 18.16
N VAL A 117 15.92 -12.78 18.35
CA VAL A 117 14.86 -11.97 17.73
C VAL A 117 14.98 -10.49 18.12
N TRP A 118 15.29 -10.19 19.38
CA TRP A 118 15.44 -8.81 19.83
C TRP A 118 16.66 -8.14 19.21
N ALA A 119 17.78 -8.86 19.13
CA ALA A 119 18.99 -8.37 18.47
C ALA A 119 18.75 -8.14 16.96
N LEU A 120 18.07 -9.08 16.29
CA LEU A 120 17.71 -8.95 14.89
C LEU A 120 16.74 -7.78 14.65
N ALA A 121 15.76 -7.59 15.54
CA ALA A 121 14.81 -6.47 15.49
C ALA A 121 15.54 -5.12 15.64
N ALA A 122 16.47 -5.03 16.60
CA ALA A 122 17.26 -3.83 16.82
C ALA A 122 18.13 -3.46 15.60
N PHE A 123 18.64 -4.47 14.87
CA PHE A 123 19.41 -4.25 13.66
C PHE A 123 18.54 -3.93 12.43
N LEU A 124 17.40 -4.61 12.28
CA LEU A 124 16.51 -4.46 11.12
C LEU A 124 15.69 -3.18 11.16
N LEU A 125 15.28 -2.73 12.35
CA LEU A 125 14.52 -1.49 12.54
C LEU A 125 15.14 -0.27 11.84
N PRO A 126 16.43 0.09 12.08
CA PRO A 126 17.04 1.24 11.43
C PRO A 126 17.16 1.05 9.90
N VAL A 127 17.44 -0.17 9.44
CA VAL A 127 17.53 -0.48 8.01
C VAL A 127 16.19 -0.27 7.32
N PHE A 128 15.10 -0.80 7.88
CA PHE A 128 13.75 -0.61 7.34
C PHE A 128 13.25 0.82 7.51
N ALA A 129 13.62 1.52 8.58
CA ALA A 129 13.31 2.93 8.75
C ALA A 129 13.92 3.79 7.65
N VAL A 130 15.21 3.60 7.33
CA VAL A 130 15.88 4.30 6.22
C VAL A 130 15.23 3.94 4.89
N PHE A 131 14.96 2.65 4.65
CA PHE A 131 14.30 2.19 3.43
C PHE A 131 12.93 2.88 3.23
N TRP A 132 12.04 2.82 4.23
CA TRP A 132 10.72 3.42 4.17
C TRP A 132 10.76 4.95 4.13
N PHE A 133 11.76 5.57 4.76
CA PHE A 133 11.94 7.02 4.71
C PHE A 133 12.24 7.46 3.29
N TRP A 134 13.15 6.76 2.62
CA TRP A 134 13.51 7.02 1.21
C TRP A 134 12.34 6.76 0.26
N THR A 135 11.62 5.65 0.42
CA THR A 135 10.48 5.33 -0.46
C THR A 135 9.35 6.34 -0.31
N MET A 136 9.00 6.74 0.92
CA MET A 136 7.97 7.75 1.17
C MET A 136 8.37 9.13 0.66
N ARG A 137 9.64 9.54 0.84
CA ARG A 137 10.16 10.80 0.28
C ARG A 137 10.09 10.83 -1.25
N ARG A 138 10.33 9.70 -1.92
CA ARG A 138 10.17 9.60 -3.38
C ARG A 138 8.72 9.60 -3.82
N ALA A 139 7.85 8.89 -3.11
CA ALA A 139 6.42 8.87 -3.42
C ALA A 139 5.80 10.27 -3.27
N GLN A 140 6.22 11.04 -2.27
CA GLN A 140 5.83 12.45 -2.07
C GLN A 140 6.16 13.35 -3.25
N ALA A 141 7.27 13.09 -3.93
CA ALA A 141 7.64 13.89 -5.11
C ALA A 141 6.76 13.60 -6.33
N ILE A 142 6.08 12.45 -6.36
CA ILE A 142 5.22 12.02 -7.46
C ILE A 142 3.75 12.35 -7.18
N GLN A 143 3.32 12.28 -5.91
CA GLN A 143 1.96 12.61 -5.46
C GLN A 143 2.02 13.49 -4.20
N SER A 144 1.82 14.80 -4.40
CA SER A 144 1.76 15.79 -3.31
C SER A 144 0.45 15.74 -2.53
N ASP A 145 -0.64 15.31 -3.16
CA ASP A 145 -1.98 15.53 -2.62
C ASP A 145 -2.60 14.27 -2.01
N GLY A 146 -3.11 14.41 -0.78
CA GLY A 146 -4.05 13.46 -0.18
C GLY A 146 -3.83 13.15 1.31
N MET A 147 -2.60 13.21 1.81
CA MET A 147 -2.30 12.81 3.20
C MET A 147 -1.52 13.86 3.96
N THR A 148 -2.05 14.29 5.11
CA THR A 148 -1.39 15.27 5.98
C THR A 148 -0.04 14.74 6.46
N TRP A 149 0.94 15.65 6.60
CA TRP A 149 2.31 15.32 7.03
C TRP A 149 2.31 14.47 8.30
N THR A 150 1.48 14.84 9.28
CA THR A 150 1.33 14.15 10.56
C THR A 150 0.86 12.71 10.40
N LYS A 151 -0.21 12.45 9.63
CA LYS A 151 -0.72 11.09 9.41
C LYS A 151 0.31 10.19 8.74
N ARG A 152 1.10 10.76 7.82
CA ARG A 152 2.13 10.03 7.09
C ARG A 152 3.32 9.64 7.97
N TRP A 153 3.84 10.56 8.79
CA TRP A 153 5.04 10.31 9.59
C TRP A 153 4.79 9.71 10.98
N LEU A 154 3.65 10.01 11.62
CA LEU A 154 3.28 9.41 12.92
C LEU A 154 2.43 8.15 12.79
N GLY A 155 1.73 7.95 11.67
CA GLY A 155 0.88 6.78 11.45
C GLY A 155 1.50 5.77 10.49
N VAL A 156 1.54 6.13 9.21
CA VAL A 156 1.88 5.17 8.14
C VAL A 156 3.35 4.75 8.20
N PHE A 157 4.28 5.69 8.40
CA PHE A 157 5.70 5.41 8.46
C PHE A 157 6.09 4.38 9.55
N PRO A 158 5.81 4.62 10.85
CA PRO A 158 6.15 3.66 11.89
C PRO A 158 5.38 2.34 11.72
N GLY A 159 4.13 2.40 11.24
CA GLY A 159 3.34 1.20 10.94
C GLY A 159 4.00 0.31 9.88
N CYS A 160 4.45 0.89 8.76
CA CYS A 160 5.13 0.15 7.69
C CYS A 160 6.47 -0.44 8.15
N VAL A 161 7.26 0.32 8.91
CA VAL A 161 8.55 -0.14 9.46
C VAL A 161 8.35 -1.29 10.45
N ALA A 162 7.41 -1.14 11.39
CA ALA A 162 7.09 -2.17 12.36
C ALA A 162 6.56 -3.44 11.68
N LEU A 163 5.66 -3.30 10.71
CA LEU A 163 5.06 -4.42 9.99
C LEU A 163 6.12 -5.18 9.17
N THR A 164 6.98 -4.48 8.42
CA THR A 164 8.05 -5.14 7.65
C THR A 164 9.07 -5.83 8.55
N THR A 165 9.43 -5.22 9.67
CA THR A 165 10.31 -5.84 10.67
C THR A 165 9.66 -7.11 11.25
N ALA A 166 8.39 -7.03 11.65
CA ALA A 166 7.64 -8.16 12.19
C ALA A 166 7.53 -9.32 11.18
N MET A 167 7.27 -9.03 9.91
CA MET A 167 7.22 -10.06 8.86
C MET A 167 8.55 -10.81 8.73
N VAL A 168 9.68 -10.10 8.78
CA VAL A 168 11.02 -10.72 8.67
C VAL A 168 11.31 -11.59 9.90
N LEU A 169 10.90 -11.15 11.09
CA LEU A 169 11.09 -11.91 12.33
C LEU A 169 10.19 -13.15 12.42
N VAL A 170 9.03 -13.16 11.76
CA VAL A 170 8.13 -14.33 11.78
C VAL A 170 8.44 -15.29 10.63
N ALA A 171 9.06 -14.80 9.55
CA ALA A 171 9.32 -15.61 8.35
C ALA A 171 10.09 -16.93 8.62
N PRO A 172 11.16 -16.98 9.44
CA PRO A 172 11.85 -18.23 9.75
C PRO A 172 10.92 -19.31 10.32
N TRP A 173 9.92 -18.89 11.11
CA TRP A 173 8.96 -19.82 11.70
C TRP A 173 8.07 -20.44 10.65
N GLY A 174 7.47 -19.63 9.79
CA GLY A 174 6.63 -20.20 8.75
C GLY A 174 7.39 -21.06 7.75
N TRP A 175 8.64 -20.72 7.46
CA TRP A 175 9.52 -21.57 6.65
C TRP A 175 9.83 -22.89 7.32
N SER A 176 10.19 -22.89 8.61
CA SER A 176 10.41 -24.13 9.35
C SER A 176 9.16 -25.01 9.38
N ALA A 177 7.97 -24.41 9.54
CA ALA A 177 6.70 -25.13 9.50
C ALA A 177 6.40 -25.71 8.11
N MET A 178 6.61 -24.93 7.05
CA MET A 178 6.44 -25.39 5.66
C MET A 178 7.44 -26.49 5.30
N LEU A 179 8.71 -26.33 5.65
CA LEU A 179 9.75 -27.34 5.41
C LEU A 179 9.49 -28.62 6.22
N CYS A 180 9.02 -28.50 7.46
CA CYS A 180 8.61 -29.66 8.24
C CYS A 180 7.39 -30.37 7.63
N TRP A 181 6.44 -29.63 7.09
CA TRP A 181 5.30 -30.22 6.40
C TRP A 181 5.72 -30.93 5.11
N ALA A 182 6.59 -30.32 4.31
CA ALA A 182 7.05 -30.84 3.03
C ALA A 182 8.03 -32.02 3.17
N LEU A 183 9.04 -31.89 4.03
CA LEU A 183 10.18 -32.80 4.13
C LEU A 183 10.22 -33.63 5.42
N GLY A 184 9.31 -33.38 6.37
CA GLY A 184 9.32 -34.07 7.65
C GLY A 184 8.96 -35.56 7.54
N THR A 185 9.63 -36.37 8.35
CA THR A 185 9.40 -37.82 8.41
C THR A 185 8.23 -38.14 9.35
N PRO A 186 7.29 -39.02 8.95
CA PRO A 186 6.20 -39.42 9.82
C PRO A 186 6.73 -40.24 11.00
N THR A 187 6.49 -39.78 12.21
CA THR A 187 6.99 -40.41 13.44
C THR A 187 5.92 -40.42 14.52
N ARG A 188 5.92 -41.48 15.33
CA ARG A 188 5.15 -41.55 16.58
C ARG A 188 6.09 -41.31 17.75
N VAL A 189 5.78 -40.29 18.55
CA VAL A 189 6.69 -39.79 19.58
C VAL A 189 5.92 -39.65 20.89
N GLN A 190 6.53 -40.05 22.01
CA GLN A 190 5.97 -39.80 23.33
C GLN A 190 6.36 -38.39 23.78
N VAL A 191 5.36 -37.57 24.09
CA VAL A 191 5.55 -36.22 24.64
C VAL A 191 4.91 -36.16 26.01
N ARG A 192 5.49 -35.38 26.91
CA ARG A 192 4.90 -35.16 28.23
C ARG A 192 3.93 -33.99 28.14
N VAL A 193 2.72 -34.17 28.65
CA VAL A 193 1.73 -33.09 28.71
C VAL A 193 2.06 -32.21 29.92
N VAL A 194 2.36 -30.93 29.70
CA VAL A 194 2.74 -29.99 30.79
C VAL A 194 1.53 -29.25 31.33
N SER A 195 0.64 -28.80 30.45
CA SER A 195 -0.57 -28.09 30.88
C SER A 195 -1.62 -28.07 29.79
N PHE A 196 -2.89 -28.06 30.18
CA PHE A 196 -4.00 -27.70 29.31
C PHE A 196 -4.46 -26.29 29.63
N LYS A 197 -4.64 -25.47 28.59
CA LYS A 197 -5.20 -24.13 28.69
C LYS A 197 -6.41 -24.04 27.77
N VAL A 198 -7.57 -23.73 28.35
CA VAL A 198 -8.75 -23.32 27.60
C VAL A 198 -8.61 -21.81 27.38
N PRO A 199 -8.44 -21.33 26.14
CA PRO A 199 -8.28 -19.91 25.90
C PRO A 199 -9.57 -19.15 26.24
N GLU A 200 -9.43 -18.04 26.95
CA GLU A 200 -10.53 -17.14 27.36
C GLU A 200 -11.24 -16.48 26.15
N TYR A 201 -10.59 -16.48 24.98
CA TYR A 201 -11.11 -15.91 23.74
C TYR A 201 -10.94 -16.86 22.54
N TYR A 202 -12.06 -17.19 21.88
CA TYR A 202 -12.10 -18.14 20.77
C TYR A 202 -11.53 -17.53 19.47
N ARG A 203 -10.27 -17.85 19.15
CA ARG A 203 -9.67 -17.62 17.81
C ARG A 203 -9.36 -18.95 17.10
N GLY A 204 -10.39 -19.76 16.89
CA GLY A 204 -10.32 -20.99 16.08
C GLY A 204 -9.52 -22.14 16.72
N CYS A 205 -9.48 -22.18 18.06
CA CYS A 205 -8.95 -23.30 18.84
C CYS A 205 -9.58 -23.29 20.24
N HIS A 206 -10.37 -24.31 20.57
CA HIS A 206 -11.06 -24.46 21.86
C HIS A 206 -10.17 -25.04 22.96
N LEU A 207 -9.08 -25.74 22.60
CA LEU A 207 -8.17 -26.36 23.57
C LEU A 207 -6.72 -26.22 23.13
N ARG A 208 -5.90 -25.61 23.98
CA ARG A 208 -4.45 -25.55 23.82
C ARG A 208 -3.78 -26.45 24.86
N ALA A 209 -2.72 -27.12 24.46
CA ALA A 209 -1.87 -27.84 25.38
C ALA A 209 -0.42 -27.44 25.20
N ALA A 210 0.30 -27.38 26.31
CA ALA A 210 1.74 -27.30 26.33
C ALA A 210 2.30 -28.71 26.42
N PHE A 211 3.22 -29.03 25.53
CA PHE A 211 3.92 -30.31 25.48
C PHE A 211 5.39 -30.08 25.78
N GLU A 212 5.97 -30.95 26.58
CA GLU A 212 7.41 -31.04 26.79
C GLU A 212 7.93 -32.22 25.99
N PHE A 213 8.90 -31.95 25.12
CA PHE A 213 9.61 -32.94 24.34
C PHE A 213 11.11 -32.74 24.51
N GLN A 214 11.80 -33.74 25.08
CA GLN A 214 13.25 -33.71 25.32
C GLN A 214 13.73 -32.45 26.06
N GLY A 215 12.97 -31.97 27.05
CA GLY A 215 13.30 -30.78 27.84
C GLY A 215 12.95 -29.44 27.18
N VAL A 216 12.39 -29.46 25.96
CA VAL A 216 11.87 -28.26 25.30
C VAL A 216 10.35 -28.21 25.46
N THR A 217 9.87 -27.15 26.11
CA THR A 217 8.44 -26.91 26.31
C THR A 217 7.88 -26.06 25.18
N SER A 218 6.90 -26.58 24.45
CA SER A 218 6.12 -25.78 23.51
C SER A 218 4.95 -25.14 24.26
N PRO A 219 4.87 -23.80 24.35
CA PRO A 219 3.93 -23.17 25.28
C PRO A 219 2.46 -23.24 24.84
N ASP A 220 2.15 -23.41 23.55
CA ASP A 220 0.77 -23.32 23.05
C ASP A 220 0.55 -24.05 21.72
N ALA A 221 0.34 -25.37 21.74
CA ALA A 221 -0.12 -26.10 20.55
C ALA A 221 -1.64 -26.24 20.56
N CYS A 222 -2.28 -25.97 19.41
CA CYS A 222 -3.72 -26.19 19.28
C CYS A 222 -4.07 -27.68 19.13
N VAL A 223 -4.90 -28.21 20.04
CA VAL A 223 -5.23 -29.65 20.13
C VAL A 223 -6.67 -29.98 19.75
N ASP A 224 -7.41 -28.96 19.37
CA ASP A 224 -8.83 -29.03 19.09
C ASP A 224 -9.17 -30.03 17.96
N GLY A 225 -10.10 -30.94 18.23
CA GLY A 225 -10.50 -32.02 17.30
C GLY A 225 -9.41 -33.07 16.99
N ARG A 226 -8.35 -33.17 17.80
CA ARG A 226 -7.17 -34.02 17.48
C ARG A 226 -6.88 -35.13 18.47
N PHE A 227 -7.57 -35.12 19.60
CA PHE A 227 -7.53 -36.24 20.52
C PHE A 227 -8.33 -37.40 19.93
N LYS A 228 -7.64 -38.53 19.77
CA LYS A 228 -8.26 -39.83 19.55
C LYS A 228 -8.11 -40.60 20.85
N GLY A 229 -9.24 -40.87 21.51
CA GLY A 229 -9.29 -41.51 22.84
C GLY A 229 -9.45 -40.51 23.98
N ASP A 230 -9.22 -40.99 25.20
CA ASP A 230 -9.43 -40.21 26.42
C ASP A 230 -8.33 -39.15 26.61
N MET A 231 -8.70 -38.04 27.24
CA MET A 231 -7.77 -36.93 27.45
C MET A 231 -6.76 -37.32 28.55
N PRO A 232 -5.45 -37.40 28.23
CA PRO A 232 -4.45 -37.86 29.19
C PRO A 232 -4.30 -36.83 30.32
N PRO A 233 -4.09 -37.27 31.58
CA PRO A 233 -3.90 -36.35 32.70
C PRO A 233 -2.60 -35.55 32.55
N VAL A 234 -2.57 -34.35 33.12
CA VAL A 234 -1.39 -33.48 33.12
C VAL A 234 -0.21 -34.21 33.79
N GLY A 235 0.98 -34.10 33.21
CA GLY A 235 2.20 -34.77 33.65
C GLY A 235 2.40 -36.17 33.08
N SER A 236 1.38 -36.77 32.44
CA SER A 236 1.49 -38.09 31.80
C SER A 236 2.06 -38.00 30.37
N ALA A 237 2.60 -39.12 29.91
CA ALA A 237 3.11 -39.25 28.54
C ALA A 237 1.96 -39.54 27.58
N ALA A 238 1.82 -38.71 26.55
CA ALA A 238 0.88 -38.88 25.45
C ALA A 238 1.63 -39.26 24.17
N THR A 239 1.07 -40.19 23.39
CA THR A 239 1.63 -40.54 22.08
C THR A 239 1.12 -39.57 21.03
N VAL A 240 2.01 -38.74 20.51
CA VAL A 240 1.73 -37.82 19.41
C VAL A 240 2.19 -38.44 18.10
N TYR A 241 1.31 -38.41 17.10
CA TYR A 241 1.60 -38.75 15.72
C TYR A 241 1.75 -37.47 14.91
N GLY A 242 2.85 -37.37 14.18
CA GLY A 242 3.21 -36.16 13.48
C GLY A 242 4.33 -36.34 12.47
N LYS A 243 4.78 -35.22 11.90
CA LYS A 243 6.01 -35.18 11.10
C LYS A 243 7.11 -34.53 11.92
N LEU A 244 8.23 -35.22 12.08
CA LEU A 244 9.42 -34.69 12.76
C LEU A 244 10.40 -34.15 11.71
N SER A 245 11.02 -33.03 12.04
CA SER A 245 12.09 -32.39 11.28
C SER A 245 13.16 -31.92 12.25
N ARG A 246 14.37 -31.63 11.74
CA ARG A 246 15.45 -31.00 12.51
C ARG A 246 15.00 -29.70 13.20
N TRP A 247 14.04 -29.00 12.60
CA TRP A 247 13.58 -27.69 13.07
C TRP A 247 12.42 -27.76 14.07
N GLY A 248 11.69 -28.88 14.12
CA GLY A 248 10.48 -28.97 14.93
C GLY A 248 9.63 -30.21 14.67
N LEU A 249 8.52 -30.29 15.40
CA LEU A 249 7.53 -31.37 15.30
C LEU A 249 6.18 -30.79 14.86
N MET A 250 5.67 -31.27 13.74
CA MET A 250 4.31 -30.96 13.28
C MET A 250 3.32 -31.99 13.81
N VAL A 251 2.40 -31.56 14.66
CA VAL A 251 1.41 -32.43 15.31
C VAL A 251 0.22 -32.67 14.38
N ASN A 252 -0.05 -33.94 14.05
CA ASN A 252 -1.20 -34.33 13.24
C ASN A 252 -2.33 -34.88 14.11
N SER A 253 -2.05 -35.82 15.00
CA SER A 253 -3.03 -36.39 15.93
C SER A 253 -2.39 -36.78 17.25
N ILE A 254 -3.17 -36.74 18.33
CA ILE A 254 -2.73 -37.12 19.67
C ILE A 254 -3.57 -38.32 20.10
N HIS A 255 -2.89 -39.40 20.45
CA HIS A 255 -3.54 -40.60 20.97
C HIS A 255 -3.38 -40.59 22.47
N GLY A 256 -4.52 -40.45 23.15
CA GLY A 256 -4.67 -40.80 24.56
C GLY A 256 -4.60 -42.31 24.72
N ARG A 257 -4.39 -42.77 25.96
CA ARG A 257 -4.57 -44.19 26.28
C ARG A 257 -6.04 -44.58 26.21
#